data_AF-A0A516P1G5-F1
#
_entry.id   AF-A0A516P1G5-F1
#
_cell.length_a   1.000
_cell.length_b   1.000
_cell.length_c   1.000
_cell.angle_alpha   90.00
_cell.angle_beta   90.00
_cell.angle_gamma   90.00
#
_symmetry.space_group_name_H-M   'P 1'
#
loop_
_entity.id
_entity.type
_entity.pdbx_description
1 polymer ?
#
loop_
_entity_poly.entity_id
_entity_poly.type
_entity_poly.pdbx_seq_one_letter_code
_entity_poly.pdbx_strand_id
1 'polypeptide(L)'
;MKKYFILSVVAIFSFSAIIGCNDRNDDVVVPEPITAVMTDVTGSLNVGNSYAIEQGINLNSTDVVLVYRRLSDSWQLIPKTVYLDDVVSFPTNRKFDYNFVFDTQTVQIRIDDNNFNLPTEITTGEAAEYFNNQRFRIVLIPALQGKNAQVDYRDYESVLKFYNIPDRD
;
A
#
# COMPACT_ATOMS: atom_id res chain seq x y z
N MET A 1 19.98 -27.17 72.50
CA MET A 1 20.23 -27.23 71.05
C MET A 1 18.91 -27.13 70.26
N LYS A 2 18.19 -26.00 70.37
CA LYS A 2 16.90 -25.78 69.67
C LYS A 2 16.79 -24.40 68.99
N LYS A 3 17.84 -23.57 69.08
CA LYS A 3 17.83 -22.18 68.57
C LYS A 3 18.56 -22.01 67.22
N TYR A 4 19.22 -23.06 66.72
CA TYR A 4 19.93 -23.04 65.43
C TYR A 4 19.15 -23.68 64.28
N PHE A 5 18.03 -24.35 64.58
CA PHE A 5 17.21 -25.01 63.55
C PHE A 5 16.39 -24.01 62.71
N ILE A 6 16.07 -22.83 63.27
CA ILE A 6 15.34 -21.77 62.55
C ILE A 6 16.28 -21.01 61.59
N LEU A 7 17.57 -20.93 61.89
CA LEU A 7 18.54 -20.21 61.06
C LEU A 7 18.95 -20.97 59.79
N SER A 8 18.75 -22.30 59.74
CA SER A 8 19.05 -23.11 58.55
C SER A 8 17.91 -23.15 57.52
N VAL A 9 16.68 -22.76 57.88
CA VAL A 9 15.52 -22.79 56.98
C VAL A 9 15.39 -21.49 56.16
N VAL A 10 15.87 -20.37 56.69
CA VAL A 10 15.84 -19.06 55.99
C VAL A 10 16.88 -18.99 54.85
N ALA A 11 17.97 -19.75 54.93
CA ALA A 11 19.02 -19.77 53.90
C ALA A 11 18.64 -20.57 52.63
N ILE A 12 17.58 -21.39 52.68
CA ILE A 12 17.13 -22.23 51.55
C ILE A 12 16.05 -21.51 50.72
N PHE A 13 15.34 -20.54 51.31
CA PHE A 13 14.31 -19.75 50.62
C PHE A 13 14.85 -18.52 49.88
N SER A 14 16.14 -18.19 50.00
CA SER A 14 16.79 -17.14 49.22
C SER A 14 17.32 -17.59 47.86
N PHE A 15 17.19 -18.89 47.51
CA PHE A 15 17.66 -19.44 46.23
C PHE A 15 16.55 -19.67 45.18
N SER A 16 15.29 -19.34 45.48
CA SER A 16 14.15 -19.46 44.56
C SER A 16 13.77 -18.14 43.85
N ALA A 17 14.57 -17.09 43.99
CA ALA A 17 14.41 -15.82 43.27
C ALA A 17 15.30 -15.69 42.02
N ILE A 18 15.73 -16.81 41.43
CA ILE A 18 16.43 -16.84 40.14
C ILE A 18 15.59 -17.64 39.12
N ILE A 19 14.32 -17.28 38.99
CA ILE A 19 13.54 -17.55 37.78
C ILE A 19 13.27 -16.19 37.16
N GLY A 20 14.32 -15.65 36.53
CA GLY A 20 14.23 -14.55 35.59
C GLY A 20 14.89 -15.05 34.32
N CYS A 21 14.09 -15.30 33.28
CA CYS A 21 14.43 -15.81 31.96
C CYS A 21 15.93 -15.81 31.63
N ASN A 22 16.55 -16.98 31.71
CA ASN A 22 17.83 -17.22 31.02
C ASN A 22 17.60 -17.81 29.63
N ASP A 23 16.49 -17.44 28.97
CA ASP A 23 16.40 -17.48 27.52
C ASP A 23 16.97 -16.16 27.00
N ARG A 24 18.30 -16.03 27.09
CA ARG A 24 19.03 -15.31 26.06
C ARG A 24 19.10 -16.21 24.84
N ASN A 25 17.94 -16.51 24.27
CA ASN A 25 17.90 -16.71 22.85
C ASN A 25 18.18 -15.33 22.26
N ASP A 26 19.47 -15.06 22.02
CA ASP A 26 19.93 -14.16 20.96
C ASP A 26 19.61 -14.77 19.58
N ASP A 27 18.51 -15.54 19.46
CA ASP A 27 17.76 -15.53 18.23
C ASP A 27 17.24 -14.10 18.11
N VAL A 28 18.05 -13.28 17.45
CA VAL A 28 17.50 -12.29 16.53
C VAL A 28 16.48 -13.08 15.73
N VAL A 29 15.21 -12.97 16.11
CA VAL A 29 14.10 -13.32 15.23
C VAL A 29 14.29 -12.36 14.08
N VAL A 30 15.09 -12.78 13.10
CA VAL A 30 15.24 -12.10 11.83
C VAL A 30 13.81 -12.12 11.31
N PRO A 31 13.12 -10.97 11.27
CA PRO A 31 11.77 -10.95 10.74
C PRO A 31 11.87 -11.57 9.35
N GLU A 32 11.08 -12.61 9.07
CA GLU A 32 11.01 -13.15 7.72
C GLU A 32 10.87 -11.96 6.76
N PRO A 33 11.60 -11.97 5.62
CA PRO A 33 11.57 -10.85 4.70
C PRO A 33 10.12 -10.61 4.26
N ILE A 34 9.54 -9.54 4.78
CA ILE A 34 8.21 -9.09 4.38
C ILE A 34 8.29 -8.74 2.91
N THR A 35 7.71 -9.61 2.09
CA THR A 35 7.74 -9.49 0.64
C THR A 35 6.47 -8.76 0.25
N ALA A 36 6.58 -7.45 0.03
CA ALA A 36 5.49 -6.72 -0.60
C ALA A 36 5.25 -7.30 -2.01
N VAL A 37 3.98 -7.40 -2.38
CA VAL A 37 3.56 -8.01 -3.65
C VAL A 37 3.03 -6.91 -4.54
N MET A 38 3.40 -6.94 -5.82
CA MET A 38 2.82 -6.03 -6.81
C MET A 38 2.14 -6.78 -7.94
N THR A 39 1.06 -6.20 -8.45
CA THR A 39 0.33 -6.71 -9.60
C THR A 39 -0.04 -5.57 -10.53
N ASP A 40 0.05 -5.84 -11.83
CA ASP A 40 -0.32 -4.89 -12.87
C ASP A 40 -1.71 -5.24 -13.41
N VAL A 41 -2.56 -4.23 -13.52
CA VAL A 41 -3.90 -4.33 -14.11
C VAL A 41 -3.99 -3.37 -15.28
N THR A 42 -4.51 -3.86 -16.41
CA THR A 42 -4.77 -3.03 -17.60
C THR A 42 -6.26 -3.05 -17.90
N GLY A 43 -6.85 -1.88 -18.11
CA GLY A 43 -8.27 -1.76 -18.43
C GLY A 43 -8.65 -0.39 -18.94
N SER A 44 -9.89 -0.26 -19.41
CA SER A 44 -10.44 1.00 -19.89
C SER A 44 -11.52 1.51 -18.93
N LEU A 45 -11.47 2.78 -18.55
CA LEU A 45 -12.44 3.45 -17.70
C LEU A 45 -13.53 4.07 -18.60
N ASN A 46 -14.73 3.51 -18.60
CA ASN A 46 -15.79 3.91 -19.52
C ASN A 46 -17.17 3.86 -18.86
N VAL A 47 -18.20 4.29 -19.58
CA VAL A 47 -19.58 4.29 -19.06
C VAL A 47 -20.06 2.89 -18.65
N GLY A 48 -19.60 1.82 -19.30
CA GLY A 48 -20.02 0.45 -19.04
C GLY A 48 -19.51 -0.11 -17.71
N ASN A 49 -18.41 0.41 -17.18
CA ASN A 49 -17.88 0.07 -15.85
C ASN A 49 -17.91 1.26 -14.88
N SER A 50 -18.75 2.26 -15.14
CA SER A 50 -18.87 3.47 -14.33
C SER A 50 -17.52 4.16 -14.08
N TYR A 51 -16.63 4.12 -15.06
CA TYR A 51 -15.27 4.66 -14.98
C TYR A 51 -14.48 4.09 -13.79
N ALA A 52 -14.61 2.80 -13.52
CA ALA A 52 -13.90 2.09 -12.48
C ALA A 52 -13.32 0.73 -12.95
N ILE A 53 -12.19 0.34 -12.36
CA ILE A 53 -11.54 -0.96 -12.53
C ILE A 53 -11.40 -1.58 -11.14
N GLU A 54 -11.89 -2.80 -10.98
CA GLU A 54 -11.80 -3.57 -9.74
C GLU A 54 -10.77 -4.69 -9.90
N GLN A 55 -9.91 -4.82 -8.89
CA GLN A 55 -8.91 -5.87 -8.81
C GLN A 55 -9.00 -6.55 -7.45
N GLY A 56 -9.20 -7.88 -7.48
CA GLY A 56 -9.14 -8.70 -6.28
C GLY A 56 -7.72 -8.73 -5.69
N ILE A 57 -7.64 -8.59 -4.38
CA ILE A 57 -6.41 -8.61 -3.57
C ILE A 57 -6.65 -9.45 -2.31
N ASN A 58 -5.61 -9.72 -1.54
CA ASN A 58 -5.74 -10.37 -0.24
C ASN A 58 -4.77 -9.71 0.74
N LEU A 59 -5.32 -9.03 1.74
CA LEU A 59 -4.58 -8.23 2.72
C LEU A 59 -5.05 -8.50 4.14
N ASN A 60 -4.16 -8.27 5.09
CA ASN A 60 -4.53 -8.11 6.49
C ASN A 60 -5.06 -6.70 6.74
N SER A 61 -5.82 -6.52 7.83
CA SER A 61 -6.43 -5.24 8.18
C SER A 61 -5.44 -4.11 8.47
N THR A 62 -4.18 -4.43 8.72
CA THR A 62 -3.12 -3.44 8.97
C THR A 62 -2.33 -3.07 7.73
N ASP A 63 -2.51 -3.80 6.63
CA ASP A 63 -1.73 -3.63 5.40
C ASP A 63 -2.19 -2.38 4.64
N VAL A 64 -1.29 -1.83 3.82
CA VAL A 64 -1.50 -0.60 3.06
C VAL A 64 -1.40 -0.90 1.57
N VAL A 65 -2.19 -0.17 0.77
CA VAL A 65 -2.15 -0.25 -0.69
C VAL A 65 -1.65 1.06 -1.27
N LEU A 66 -0.71 0.96 -2.20
CA LEU A 66 -0.37 2.05 -3.12
C LEU A 66 -0.81 1.67 -4.53
N VAL A 67 -1.28 2.65 -5.29
CA VAL A 67 -1.63 2.47 -6.70
C VAL A 67 -0.88 3.49 -7.53
N TYR A 68 -0.23 3.01 -8.59
CA TYR A 68 0.47 3.83 -9.57
C TYR A 68 -0.19 3.68 -10.93
N ARG A 69 -0.28 4.79 -11.68
CA ARG A 69 -0.65 4.82 -13.10
C ARG A 69 0.62 4.85 -13.95
N ARG A 70 0.66 4.07 -15.03
CA ARG A 70 1.75 4.14 -16.02
C ARG A 70 1.59 5.40 -16.89
N LEU A 71 2.66 6.19 -16.98
CA LEU A 71 2.80 7.32 -17.89
C LEU A 71 3.97 7.06 -18.82
N SER A 72 3.71 6.61 -20.04
CA SER A 72 4.75 6.18 -20.99
C SER A 72 5.73 5.19 -20.32
N ASP A 73 6.91 5.68 -19.89
CA ASP A 73 7.96 4.89 -19.25
C ASP A 73 8.09 5.05 -17.74
N SER A 74 7.23 5.85 -17.10
CA SER A 74 7.28 6.17 -15.67
C SER A 74 6.02 5.76 -14.93
N TRP A 75 6.12 5.60 -13.61
CA TRP A 75 4.99 5.33 -12.72
C TRP A 75 4.64 6.58 -11.91
N GLN A 76 3.35 6.94 -11.88
CA GLN A 76 2.84 8.06 -11.12
C GLN A 76 1.89 7.56 -10.03
N LEU A 77 2.19 7.89 -8.77
CA LEU A 77 1.29 7.60 -7.65
C LEU A 77 -0.05 8.33 -7.84
N ILE A 78 -1.16 7.63 -7.57
CA ILE A 78 -2.50 8.22 -7.46
C ILE A 78 -2.94 8.20 -5.97
N PRO A 79 -3.77 9.16 -5.49
CA PRO A 79 -4.63 10.05 -6.26
C PRO A 79 -3.91 11.15 -7.02
N LYS A 80 -4.45 11.52 -8.19
CA LYS A 80 -3.92 12.58 -9.04
C LYS A 80 -5.02 13.28 -9.82
N THR A 81 -5.11 14.61 -9.66
CA THR A 81 -5.92 15.47 -10.53
C THR A 81 -5.26 15.65 -11.89
N VAL A 82 -6.05 15.44 -12.93
CA VAL A 82 -5.74 15.76 -14.32
C VAL A 82 -6.53 16.97 -14.74
N TYR A 83 -5.86 17.93 -15.36
CA TYR A 83 -6.47 19.08 -16.01
C TYR A 83 -6.43 18.84 -17.51
N LEU A 84 -7.56 19.03 -18.17
CA LEU A 84 -7.69 18.91 -19.62
C LEU A 84 -7.62 20.29 -20.25
N ASP A 85 -7.10 20.35 -21.47
CA ASP A 85 -7.08 21.58 -22.25
C ASP A 85 -8.51 22.03 -22.61
N ASP A 86 -8.68 23.33 -22.83
CA ASP A 86 -9.96 23.87 -23.25
C ASP A 86 -10.28 23.45 -24.69
N VAL A 87 -11.49 22.95 -24.90
CA VAL A 87 -12.00 22.51 -26.20
C VAL A 87 -13.25 23.30 -26.52
N VAL A 88 -13.32 23.82 -27.75
CA VAL A 88 -14.50 24.56 -28.23
C VAL A 88 -15.74 23.65 -28.11
N SER A 89 -16.78 24.16 -27.45
CA SER A 89 -18.06 23.48 -27.15
C SER A 89 -18.10 22.66 -25.86
N PHE A 90 -17.00 22.57 -25.10
CA PHE A 90 -17.00 21.97 -23.76
C PHE A 90 -16.83 23.05 -22.67
N PRO A 91 -17.15 22.75 -21.40
CA PRO A 91 -16.83 23.64 -20.29
C PRO A 91 -15.32 23.96 -20.24
N THR A 92 -14.98 25.17 -19.77
CA THR A 92 -13.58 25.56 -19.54
C THR A 92 -13.05 24.98 -18.23
N ASN A 93 -11.73 24.78 -18.12
CA ASN A 93 -11.06 24.25 -16.91
C ASN A 93 -11.58 22.87 -16.50
N ARG A 94 -11.75 21.97 -17.47
CA ARG A 94 -12.14 20.58 -17.21
C ARG A 94 -11.07 19.88 -16.40
N LYS A 95 -11.50 19.15 -15.37
CA LYS A 95 -10.63 18.32 -14.55
C LYS A 95 -11.37 17.08 -14.05
N PHE A 96 -10.59 16.08 -13.68
CA PHE A 96 -11.05 14.89 -12.96
C PHE A 96 -9.88 14.32 -12.15
N ASP A 97 -10.18 13.47 -11.18
CA ASP A 97 -9.18 12.82 -10.35
C ASP A 97 -9.10 11.32 -10.67
N TYR A 98 -7.90 10.80 -10.91
CA TYR A 98 -7.68 9.38 -10.65
C TYR A 98 -7.64 9.17 -9.16
N ASN A 99 -8.45 8.25 -8.67
CA ASN A 99 -8.50 7.90 -7.27
C ASN A 99 -8.59 6.38 -7.10
N PHE A 100 -8.42 5.92 -5.86
CA PHE A 100 -8.69 4.54 -5.53
C PHE A 100 -9.20 4.42 -4.11
N VAL A 101 -9.94 3.35 -3.86
CA VAL A 101 -10.22 2.85 -2.52
C VAL A 101 -9.87 1.38 -2.48
N PHE A 102 -9.63 0.87 -1.28
CA PHE A 102 -9.39 -0.55 -1.10
C PHE A 102 -9.99 -1.02 0.22
N ASP A 103 -10.31 -2.30 0.25
CA ASP A 103 -10.52 -3.07 1.46
C ASP A 103 -9.55 -4.26 1.48
N THR A 104 -9.77 -5.21 2.38
CA THR A 104 -8.89 -6.38 2.51
C THR A 104 -8.93 -7.34 1.31
N GLN A 105 -9.90 -7.19 0.41
CA GLN A 105 -10.22 -8.13 -0.67
C GLN A 105 -10.25 -7.49 -2.06
N THR A 106 -10.44 -6.17 -2.16
CA THR A 106 -10.61 -5.48 -3.43
C THR A 106 -9.92 -4.12 -3.42
N VAL A 107 -9.27 -3.77 -4.53
CA VAL A 107 -8.90 -2.40 -4.88
C VAL A 107 -9.80 -1.95 -6.02
N GLN A 108 -10.44 -0.80 -5.86
CA GLN A 108 -11.19 -0.15 -6.93
C GLN A 108 -10.47 1.14 -7.32
N ILE A 109 -9.98 1.17 -8.55
CA ILE A 109 -9.37 2.35 -9.19
C ILE A 109 -10.45 3.05 -10.00
N ARG A 110 -10.67 4.35 -9.81
CA ARG A 110 -11.79 5.05 -10.44
C ARG A 110 -11.49 6.50 -10.78
N ILE A 111 -12.36 7.06 -11.61
CA ILE A 111 -12.44 8.50 -11.83
C ILE A 111 -13.41 9.12 -10.82
N ASP A 112 -12.92 10.12 -10.10
CA ASP A 112 -13.69 10.91 -9.12
C ASP A 112 -13.62 12.40 -9.45
N ASP A 113 -14.48 13.18 -8.80
CA ASP A 113 -14.43 14.65 -8.73
C ASP A 113 -14.32 15.39 -10.09
N ASN A 114 -14.89 14.79 -11.15
CA ASN A 114 -14.97 15.42 -12.45
C ASN A 114 -15.97 16.60 -12.44
N ASN A 115 -15.58 17.74 -13.00
CA ASN A 115 -16.44 18.94 -13.08
C ASN A 115 -17.18 19.09 -14.42
N PHE A 116 -17.24 18.02 -15.21
CA PHE A 116 -17.83 17.98 -16.56
C PHE A 116 -18.44 16.60 -16.83
N ASN A 117 -19.25 16.46 -17.88
CA ASN A 117 -19.93 15.21 -18.22
C ASN A 117 -19.01 14.29 -19.05
N LEU A 118 -18.33 13.34 -18.39
CA LEU A 118 -17.38 12.41 -19.01
C LEU A 118 -17.90 11.71 -20.29
N PRO A 119 -19.13 11.18 -20.35
CA PRO A 119 -19.68 10.59 -21.57
C PRO A 119 -19.78 11.49 -22.80
N THR A 120 -19.99 12.80 -22.63
CA THR A 120 -20.34 13.71 -23.74
C THR A 120 -19.36 14.85 -23.95
N GLU A 121 -18.53 15.15 -22.95
CA GLU A 121 -17.63 16.31 -22.91
C GLU A 121 -16.17 15.87 -22.82
N ILE A 122 -15.84 14.76 -23.50
CA ILE A 122 -14.50 14.23 -23.69
C ILE A 122 -14.21 14.05 -25.17
N THR A 123 -13.02 14.42 -25.62
CA THR A 123 -12.60 14.16 -27.00
C THR A 123 -12.09 12.73 -27.16
N THR A 124 -12.03 12.23 -28.40
CA THR A 124 -11.44 10.90 -28.68
C THR A 124 -9.96 10.82 -28.30
N GLY A 125 -9.20 11.92 -28.44
CA GLY A 125 -7.80 11.99 -28.04
C GLY A 125 -7.62 11.90 -26.53
N GLU A 126 -8.39 12.70 -25.78
CA GLU A 126 -8.41 12.63 -24.31
C GLU A 126 -8.86 11.26 -23.81
N ALA A 127 -9.85 10.64 -24.46
CA ALA A 127 -10.27 9.29 -24.10
C ALA A 127 -9.17 8.25 -24.34
N ALA A 128 -8.42 8.35 -25.44
CA ALA A 128 -7.27 7.49 -25.70
C ALA A 128 -6.15 7.66 -24.67
N GLU A 129 -5.88 8.89 -24.25
CA GLU A 129 -4.79 9.21 -23.33
C GLU A 129 -5.12 8.84 -21.88
N TYR A 130 -6.34 9.12 -21.43
CA TYR A 130 -6.70 9.07 -20.02
C TYR A 130 -7.60 7.89 -19.65
N PHE A 131 -8.41 7.36 -20.57
CA PHE A 131 -9.43 6.39 -20.19
C PHE A 131 -9.22 5.03 -20.80
N ASN A 132 -8.69 4.94 -22.02
CA ASN A 132 -8.55 3.69 -22.73
C ASN A 132 -7.21 3.01 -22.41
N ASN A 133 -7.23 1.69 -22.23
CA ASN A 133 -6.04 0.84 -22.06
C ASN A 133 -5.05 1.39 -21.02
N GLN A 134 -5.56 1.94 -19.92
CA GLN A 134 -4.75 2.44 -18.83
C GLN A 134 -4.14 1.26 -18.08
N ARG A 135 -2.85 1.35 -17.75
CA ARG A 135 -2.13 0.36 -16.95
C ARG A 135 -1.87 0.94 -15.57
N PHE A 136 -2.25 0.17 -14.55
CA PHE A 136 -2.01 0.50 -13.16
C PHE A 136 -1.17 -0.59 -12.50
N ARG A 137 -0.36 -0.20 -11.52
CA ARG A 137 0.43 -1.09 -10.67
C ARG A 137 -0.05 -0.93 -9.23
N ILE A 138 -0.56 -2.00 -8.67
CA ILE A 138 -1.04 -2.07 -7.28
C ILE A 138 0.07 -2.70 -6.47
N VAL A 139 0.52 -2.00 -5.42
CA VAL A 139 1.55 -2.47 -4.51
C VAL A 139 0.91 -2.72 -3.14
N LEU A 140 0.97 -3.97 -2.71
CA LEU A 140 0.47 -4.45 -1.43
C LEU A 140 1.61 -4.40 -0.42
N ILE A 141 1.46 -3.56 0.60
CA ILE A 141 2.48 -3.29 1.61
C ILE A 141 2.02 -3.89 2.94
N PRO A 142 2.64 -4.99 3.41
CA PRO A 142 2.31 -5.55 4.70
C PRO A 142 2.73 -4.62 5.83
N ALA A 143 1.92 -4.56 6.89
CA ALA A 143 2.21 -3.72 8.05
C ALA A 143 3.48 -4.20 8.77
N LEU A 144 4.50 -3.34 8.83
CA LEU A 144 5.70 -3.60 9.60
C LEU A 144 5.48 -3.20 11.07
N GLN A 145 5.38 -4.17 11.98
CA GLN A 145 5.61 -3.87 13.39
C GLN A 145 7.09 -3.53 13.60
N GLY A 146 7.39 -2.26 13.89
CA GLY A 146 8.67 -1.85 14.47
C GLY A 146 9.73 -1.24 13.54
N LYS A 147 9.49 -1.03 12.24
CA LYS A 147 10.45 -0.34 11.36
C LYS A 147 10.10 1.15 11.18
N ASN A 148 10.72 2.01 11.99
CA ASN A 148 10.69 3.47 11.84
C ASN A 148 11.57 3.93 10.66
N ALA A 149 11.21 3.58 9.43
CA ALA A 149 11.98 3.98 8.25
C ALA A 149 11.31 5.13 7.51
N GLN A 150 12.11 6.11 7.09
CA GLN A 150 11.68 7.15 6.15
C GLN A 150 11.66 6.56 4.74
N VAL A 151 10.47 6.23 4.23
CA VAL A 151 10.24 5.82 2.85
C VAL A 151 9.50 6.95 2.14
N ASP A 152 9.99 7.39 0.98
CA ASP A 152 9.21 8.31 0.14
C ASP A 152 8.26 7.49 -0.74
N TYR A 153 7.02 7.31 -0.30
CA TYR A 153 6.02 6.54 -1.03
C TYR A 153 5.59 7.15 -2.37
N ARG A 154 6.07 8.35 -2.72
CA ARG A 154 5.84 8.97 -4.04
C ARG A 154 6.87 8.50 -5.06
N ASP A 155 8.04 8.06 -4.61
CA ASP A 155 9.08 7.48 -5.44
C ASP A 155 8.92 5.96 -5.48
N TYR A 156 8.49 5.46 -6.62
CA TYR A 156 8.28 4.03 -6.85
C TYR A 156 9.53 3.19 -6.51
N GLU A 157 10.72 3.67 -6.90
CA GLU A 157 11.98 2.98 -6.66
C GLU A 157 12.33 2.93 -5.16
N SER A 158 11.97 3.99 -4.41
CA SER A 158 12.12 4.01 -2.95
C SER A 158 11.29 2.92 -2.28
N VAL A 159 10.06 2.71 -2.75
CA VAL A 159 9.17 1.66 -2.23
C VAL A 159 9.70 0.27 -2.56
N LEU A 160 10.11 0.02 -3.81
CA LEU A 160 10.68 -1.27 -4.22
C LEU A 160 11.90 -1.65 -3.38
N LYS A 161 12.85 -0.72 -3.24
CA LYS A 161 14.08 -0.94 -2.49
C LYS A 161 13.81 -1.19 -1.01
N PHE A 162 12.88 -0.46 -0.41
CA PHE A 162 12.60 -0.57 1.02
C PHE A 162 11.94 -1.91 1.38
N TYR A 163 11.00 -2.37 0.56
CA TYR A 163 10.29 -3.64 0.77
C TYR A 163 10.92 -4.83 0.02
N ASN A 164 12.08 -4.64 -0.62
CA ASN A 164 12.79 -5.66 -1.39
C ASN A 164 11.88 -6.37 -2.42
N ILE A 165 11.08 -5.58 -3.13
CA ILE A 165 10.17 -6.06 -4.18
C ILE A 165 10.99 -6.21 -5.48
N PRO A 166 11.02 -7.39 -6.11
CA PRO A 166 11.65 -7.53 -7.41
C PRO A 166 10.82 -6.81 -8.48
N ASP A 167 11.42 -5.86 -9.20
CA ASP A 167 10.78 -5.29 -10.39
C ASP A 167 10.74 -6.38 -11.47
N ARG A 168 9.57 -6.55 -12.09
CA ARG A 168 9.39 -7.51 -13.18
C ARG A 168 9.40 -6.72 -14.47
N ASP A 169 10.54 -6.78 -15.17
CA ASP A 169 10.66 -6.43 -16.59
C ASP A 169 9.67 -7.25 -17.43
#